data_AF-A0A935EUD6-F1
#
_entry.id   AF-A0A935EUD6-F1
#
_cell.length_a   1.000
_cell.length_b   1.000
_cell.length_c   1.000
_cell.angle_alpha   90.00
_cell.angle_beta   90.00
_cell.angle_gamma   90.00
#
_symmetry.space_group_name_H-M   'P 1'
#
loop_
_entity.id
_entity.type
_entity.pdbx_description
1 polymer ?
#
loop_
_entity_poly.entity_id
_entity_poly.type
_entity_poly.pdbx_seq_one_letter_code
_entity_poly.pdbx_strand_id
1 'polypeptide(L)' 'MPSPAREGSRYAPNNQGRLGQTLTLDELERRYIIETLDRVNDDKNRAAEVLGIDLSTLYRKLKRYGR' A
#
# COMPACT_ATOMS: atom_id res chain seq x y z
N MET A 1 19.22 -48.12 -3.50
CA MET A 1 20.17 -47.03 -3.84
C MET A 1 19.37 -45.88 -4.47
N PRO A 2 19.73 -44.59 -4.26
CA PRO A 2 19.00 -43.59 -3.45
C PRO A 2 18.43 -42.36 -4.22
N SER A 3 17.75 -41.46 -3.49
CA SER A 3 17.18 -40.16 -3.92
C SER A 3 18.19 -39.16 -4.51
N PRO A 4 17.70 -38.09 -5.18
CA PRO A 4 17.84 -36.77 -4.56
C PRO A 4 16.60 -35.86 -4.67
N ALA A 5 16.45 -35.02 -3.66
CA ALA A 5 15.60 -33.83 -3.64
C ALA A 5 15.81 -32.92 -4.86
N ARG A 6 14.79 -32.12 -5.23
CA ARG A 6 14.99 -30.71 -5.65
C ARG A 6 13.68 -29.95 -5.83
N GLU A 7 13.64 -28.82 -5.13
CA GLU A 7 12.93 -27.57 -5.44
C GLU A 7 11.42 -27.61 -5.65
N GLY A 8 10.70 -27.19 -4.60
CA GLY A 8 9.41 -26.53 -4.73
C GLY A 8 9.56 -25.29 -5.61
N SER A 9 9.38 -25.47 -6.91
CA SER A 9 9.49 -24.42 -7.92
C SER A 9 8.13 -23.76 -8.11
N ARG A 10 8.14 -22.43 -7.92
CA ARG A 10 7.26 -21.44 -8.55
C ARG A 10 5.86 -21.28 -7.97
N TYR A 11 5.77 -20.58 -6.84
CA TYR A 11 4.79 -19.50 -6.77
C TYR A 11 5.22 -18.42 -7.76
N ALA A 12 4.77 -18.53 -9.00
CA ALA A 12 4.82 -17.42 -9.94
C ALA A 12 3.35 -17.09 -10.27
N PRO A 13 2.73 -16.10 -9.60
CA PRO A 13 1.45 -15.62 -10.07
C PRO A 13 1.70 -14.78 -11.32
N ASN A 14 1.36 -15.38 -12.45
CA ASN A 14 1.28 -14.74 -13.75
C ASN A 14 0.13 -13.72 -13.70
N ASN A 15 0.46 -12.42 -13.70
CA ASN A 15 -0.55 -11.37 -13.77
C ASN A 15 -0.32 -10.47 -14.99
N GLN A 16 -0.86 -10.90 -16.12
CA GLN A 16 -0.99 -10.07 -17.30
C GLN A 16 -2.47 -9.88 -17.61
N GLY A 17 -3.06 -8.85 -16.99
CA GLY A 17 -4.42 -8.41 -17.28
C GLY A 17 -4.95 -7.31 -16.36
N ARG A 18 -4.31 -6.13 -16.31
CA ARG A 18 -4.89 -4.84 -15.83
C ARG A 18 -5.59 -4.83 -14.44
N LEU A 19 -5.37 -5.82 -13.60
CA LEU A 19 -5.88 -5.95 -12.24
C LEU A 19 -4.75 -6.52 -11.38
N GLY A 20 -4.19 -5.77 -10.43
CA GLY A 20 -3.33 -6.34 -9.40
C GLY A 20 -1.82 -6.34 -9.68
N GLN A 21 -1.22 -5.14 -9.75
CA GLN A 21 0.04 -5.02 -9.02
C GLN A 21 -0.30 -5.42 -7.59
N THR A 22 0.27 -6.51 -7.07
CA THR A 22 0.24 -6.81 -5.64
C THR A 22 1.04 -5.70 -4.97
N LEU A 23 0.38 -4.55 -4.77
CA LEU A 23 0.92 -3.46 -3.99
C LEU A 23 1.09 -3.98 -2.58
N THR A 24 2.22 -3.63 -1.99
CA THR A 24 2.37 -3.80 -0.56
C THR A 24 1.29 -2.98 0.15
N LEU A 25 0.95 -3.38 1.37
CA LEU A 25 0.00 -2.62 2.18
C LEU A 25 0.45 -1.16 2.36
N ASP A 26 1.77 -0.93 2.48
CA ASP A 26 2.35 0.42 2.61
C ASP A 26 2.15 1.27 1.34
N GLU A 27 2.29 0.68 0.15
CA GLU A 27 2.03 1.40 -1.11
C GLU A 27 0.55 1.71 -1.30
N LEU A 28 -0.33 0.77 -0.94
CA LEU A 28 -1.78 0.99 -1.02
C LEU A 28 -2.21 2.08 -0.04
N GLU A 29 -1.69 2.03 1.18
CA GLU A 29 -1.92 3.06 2.19
C GLU A 29 -1.42 4.44 1.74
N ARG A 30 -0.19 4.52 1.22
CA ARG A 30 0.37 5.77 0.69
C ARG A 30 -0.50 6.36 -0.40
N ARG A 31 -0.91 5.55 -1.39
CA ARG A 31 -1.77 6.00 -2.49
C ARG A 31 -3.11 6.51 -1.97
N TYR A 32 -3.73 5.77 -1.05
CA TYR A 32 -5.03 6.14 -0.50
C TYR A 32 -4.98 7.44 0.30
N ILE A 33 -3.91 7.66 1.09
CA ILE A 33 -3.69 8.91 1.83
C ILE A 33 -3.56 10.10 0.88
N ILE A 34 -2.78 9.95 -0.18
CA ILE A 34 -2.56 10.99 -1.18
C ILE A 34 -3.86 11.33 -1.90
N GLU A 35 -4.57 10.32 -2.39
CA GLU A 35 -5.84 10.51 -3.09
C GLU A 35 -6.90 11.15 -2.19
N THR A 36 -6.93 10.78 -0.90
CA THR A 36 -7.85 11.38 0.06
C THR A 36 -7.53 12.85 0.29
N LEU A 37 -6.25 13.21 0.45
CA LEU A 37 -5.83 14.62 0.58
C LEU A 37 -6.26 15.44 -0.63
N ASP A 38 -6.03 14.92 -1.84
CA ASP A 38 -6.38 15.63 -3.06
C ASP A 38 -7.91 15.81 -3.18
N ARG A 39 -8.70 14.79 -2.80
CA ARG A 39 -10.18 14.87 -2.77
C ARG A 39 -10.72 15.89 -1.77
N VAL A 40 -10.02 16.14 -0.67
CA VAL A 40 -10.42 17.12 0.35
C VAL A 40 -9.67 18.46 0.23
N ASN A 41 -8.97 18.71 -0.88
CA ASN A 41 -8.19 19.93 -1.13
C ASN A 41 -7.11 20.19 -0.07
N ASP A 42 -6.31 19.17 0.28
CA ASP A 42 -5.23 19.19 1.26
C ASP A 42 -5.65 19.55 2.71
N ASP A 43 -6.94 19.53 3.01
CA ASP A 43 -7.46 19.63 4.38
C ASP A 43 -7.11 18.37 5.19
N LYS A 44 -6.07 18.49 6.01
CA LYS A 44 -5.52 17.37 6.79
C LYS A 44 -6.48 16.89 7.88
N ASN A 45 -7.33 17.75 8.42
CA ASN A 45 -8.33 17.35 9.41
C ASN A 45 -9.41 16.48 8.76
N ARG A 46 -9.94 16.94 7.63
CA ARG A 46 -10.94 16.17 6.86
C ARG A 46 -10.36 14.89 6.29
N ALA A 47 -9.10 14.91 5.83
CA ALA A 47 -8.43 13.70 5.36
C ALA A 47 -8.29 12.67 6.48
N ALA A 48 -7.88 13.09 7.69
CA ALA A 48 -7.78 12.21 8.84
C ALA A 48 -9.13 11.58 9.23
N GLU A 49 -10.20 12.38 9.20
CA GLU A 49 -11.58 11.91 9.43
C GLU A 49 -12.02 10.86 8.39
N VAL A 50 -11.80 11.14 7.10
CA VAL A 50 -12.15 10.20 6.00
C VAL A 50 -11.33 8.91 6.07
N LEU A 51 -10.06 9.01 6.46
CA LEU A 51 -9.18 7.86 6.65
C LEU A 51 -9.47 7.08 7.94
N GLY A 52 -10.24 7.64 8.88
CA GLY A 52 -10.52 7.04 10.18
C GLY A 52 -9.29 6.93 11.08
N ILE A 53 -8.36 7.87 10.98
CA ILE A 53 -7.11 7.90 11.77
C ILE A 53 -6.96 9.24 12.49
N ASP A 54 -6.20 9.26 13.58
CA ASP A 54 -5.80 10.52 14.20
C ASP A 54 -4.93 11.38 13.26
N LEU A 55 -5.07 12.69 13.39
CA LEU A 55 -4.28 13.66 12.65
C LEU A 55 -2.75 13.46 12.85
N SER A 56 -2.34 13.07 14.06
CA SER A 56 -0.94 12.76 14.37
C SER A 56 -0.41 11.55 13.59
N THR A 57 -1.26 10.55 13.37
CA THR A 57 -0.95 9.38 12.54
C THR A 57 -0.82 9.76 11.08
N LEU A 58 -1.71 10.62 10.57
CA LEU A 58 -1.61 11.16 9.21
C LEU A 58 -0.27 11.90 9.01
N TYR A 59 0.10 12.82 9.91
CA TYR A 59 1.38 13.54 9.84
C TYR A 59 2.58 12.59 9.86
N ARG A 60 2.56 11.56 10.72
CA ARG A 60 3.64 10.56 10.78
C ARG A 60 3.79 9.79 9.46
N LYS A 61 2.68 9.44 8.82
CA LYS A 61 2.66 8.76 7.52
C LYS A 61 3.14 9.68 6.40
N LEU A 62 2.68 10.93 6.35
CA LEU A 62 3.16 11.92 5.38
C LEU A 62 4.68 12.13 5.48
N LYS A 63 5.19 12.30 6.71
CA LYS A 63 6.64 12.40 6.96
C LYS A 63 7.40 11.16 6.48
N ARG A 64 6.85 9.95 6.70
CA ARG A 64 7.45 8.70 6.20
C ARG A 64 7.51 8.66 4.67
N TYR A 65 6.48 9.19 4.01
CA TYR A 65 6.37 9.18 2.54
C TYR A 65 7.05 10.37 1.85
N GLY A 66 7.63 11.30 2.62
CA GLY A 66 8.31 12.49 2.10
C GLY A 66 7.36 13.56 1.58
N ARG A 67 6.15 13.66 2.16
CA ARG A 67 5.17 14.72 1.88
C ARG A 67 4.98 15.61 3.11
#